data_AF-A0A6G1GME6-F1
#
_entry.id   AF-A0A6G1GME6-F1
#
_cell.length_a   1.000
_cell.length_b   1.000
_cell.length_c   1.000
_cell.angle_alpha   90.00
_cell.angle_beta   90.00
_cell.angle_gamma   90.00
#
_symmetry.space_group_name_H-M   'P 1'
#
loop_
_entity.id
_entity.type
_entity.pdbx_description
1 polymer ?
#
loop_
_entity_poly.entity_id
_entity_poly.type
_entity_poly.pdbx_seq_one_letter_code
_entity_poly.pdbx_strand_id
1 'polypeptide(L)'
;MLIFKRLAQISAPPLILGGASWTYNTRNTHFIPLTPTSPTYPSTAVKKYNPSSNPPVCVDHAIREVPLSRLRTTDVEELTREFCRGIWGGVGFEVQRRYLERKWRGLEGREGMLWEREELKKGDYEVGTRIADHFEVVERGVDRVVIRCGDSPLITGPRNSDGVFAMEVTTEGDVAKFHLKSVFFDSTPDGAKGGSLPAHIEFLHREYTKLWMETSVRKLVKERWMD
;
A
#
# COMPACT_ATOMS: atom_id res chain seq x y z
N MET A 1 13.03 4.83 -60.95
CA MET A 1 11.91 3.97 -60.50
C MET A 1 12.08 3.72 -59.01
N LEU A 2 10.98 3.67 -58.23
CA LEU A 2 10.99 3.47 -56.77
C LEU A 2 11.37 2.02 -56.35
N ILE A 3 11.29 1.77 -55.03
CA ILE A 3 11.26 0.47 -54.31
C ILE A 3 12.68 -0.03 -53.96
N PHE A 4 13.08 -0.21 -52.69
CA PHE A 4 12.40 0.03 -51.39
C PHE A 4 13.43 0.44 -50.29
N LYS A 5 12.96 1.01 -49.17
CA LYS A 5 13.74 1.12 -47.92
C LYS A 5 13.60 -0.19 -47.12
N ARG A 6 14.70 -0.82 -46.69
CA ARG A 6 14.63 -1.85 -45.64
C ARG A 6 14.39 -1.15 -44.30
N LEU A 7 13.31 -1.54 -43.62
CA LEU A 7 13.03 -1.14 -42.24
C LEU A 7 14.16 -1.62 -41.33
N ALA A 8 14.73 -0.70 -40.56
CA ALA A 8 15.56 -1.07 -39.42
C ALA A 8 14.66 -1.75 -38.37
N GLN A 9 15.00 -2.97 -37.96
CA GLN A 9 14.34 -3.61 -36.83
C GLN A 9 14.69 -2.83 -35.55
N ILE A 10 13.77 -2.01 -35.07
CA ILE A 10 13.87 -1.38 -33.75
C ILE A 10 13.57 -2.47 -32.71
N SER A 11 14.60 -3.22 -32.32
CA SER A 11 14.56 -4.03 -31.10
C SER A 11 14.61 -3.10 -29.90
N ALA A 12 13.45 -2.59 -29.48
CA ALA A 12 13.33 -1.87 -28.22
C ALA A 12 13.83 -2.78 -27.08
N PRO A 13 14.82 -2.37 -26.27
CA PRO A 13 15.32 -3.19 -25.17
C PRO A 13 14.18 -3.60 -24.22
N PRO A 14 14.19 -4.83 -23.67
CA PRO A 14 13.14 -5.30 -22.76
C PRO A 14 12.88 -4.36 -21.58
N LEU A 15 13.90 -3.63 -21.12
CA LEU A 15 13.80 -2.62 -20.07
C LEU A 15 12.93 -1.40 -20.47
N ILE A 16 12.99 -0.96 -21.73
CA ILE A 16 12.18 0.16 -22.22
C ILE A 16 10.71 -0.27 -22.34
N LEU A 17 10.45 -1.46 -22.88
CA LEU A 17 9.10 -2.03 -22.96
C LEU A 17 8.51 -2.28 -21.56
N GLY A 18 9.33 -2.77 -20.62
CA GLY A 18 8.96 -2.94 -19.21
C GLY A 18 8.59 -1.62 -18.53
N GLY A 19 9.44 -0.59 -18.66
CA GLY A 19 9.19 0.74 -18.08
C GLY A 19 7.98 1.47 -18.68
N ALA A 20 7.76 1.36 -19.99
CA ALA A 20 6.59 1.91 -20.66
C ALA A 20 5.30 1.19 -20.22
N SER A 21 5.32 -0.15 -20.21
CA SER A 21 4.20 -0.97 -19.72
C SER A 21 3.87 -0.65 -18.26
N TRP A 22 4.90 -0.53 -17.40
CA TRP A 22 4.74 -0.14 -16.00
C TRP A 22 4.05 1.22 -15.87
N THR A 23 4.63 2.26 -16.47
CA THR A 23 4.11 3.63 -16.42
C THR A 23 2.66 3.67 -16.88
N TYR A 24 2.34 3.04 -18.00
CA TYR A 24 0.98 2.96 -18.55
C TYR A 24 0.00 2.23 -17.61
N ASN A 25 0.45 1.17 -16.93
CA ASN A 25 -0.34 0.42 -15.96
C ASN A 25 -0.55 1.18 -14.64
N THR A 26 0.39 2.03 -14.22
CA THR A 26 0.32 2.77 -12.94
C THR A 26 -0.05 4.24 -13.07
N ARG A 27 -0.33 4.72 -14.29
CA ARG A 27 -0.53 6.16 -14.58
C ARG A 27 -1.67 6.84 -13.83
N ASN A 28 -2.64 6.06 -13.35
CA ASN A 28 -3.84 6.56 -12.68
C ASN A 28 -3.66 6.68 -11.16
N THR A 29 -2.52 6.24 -10.62
CA THR A 29 -2.17 6.39 -9.21
C THR A 29 -1.27 7.62 -9.06
N HIS A 30 -1.75 8.63 -8.35
CA HIS A 30 -1.08 9.91 -8.16
C HIS A 30 -0.67 10.08 -6.70
N PHE A 31 0.49 10.70 -6.45
CA PHE A 31 0.91 11.06 -5.10
C PHE A 31 0.57 12.52 -4.83
N ILE A 32 -0.04 12.81 -3.68
CA ILE A 32 -0.25 14.17 -3.19
C ILE A 32 0.61 14.44 -1.94
N PRO A 33 0.91 15.71 -1.61
CA PRO A 33 1.59 16.05 -0.36
C PRO A 33 0.78 15.61 0.86
N LEU A 34 1.44 14.96 1.80
CA LEU A 34 0.87 14.58 3.09
C LEU A 34 1.81 15.07 4.20
N THR A 35 1.27 15.87 5.12
CA THR A 35 1.99 16.46 6.25
C THR A 35 1.23 16.20 7.55
N PRO A 36 1.87 16.33 8.74
CA PRO A 36 1.16 16.24 10.03
C PRO A 36 0.03 17.27 10.22
N THR A 37 -0.05 18.30 9.37
CA THR A 37 -1.11 19.31 9.34
C THR A 37 -2.20 19.04 8.31
N SER A 38 -2.05 18.03 7.44
CA SER A 38 -3.09 17.63 6.49
C SER A 38 -4.29 17.04 7.25
N PRO A 39 -5.55 17.42 6.93
CA PRO A 39 -6.74 16.82 7.56
C PRO A 39 -6.82 15.29 7.38
N THR A 40 -6.22 14.79 6.30
CA THR A 40 -6.10 13.38 5.95
C THR A 40 -4.95 12.66 6.64
N TYR A 41 -4.14 13.30 7.49
CA TYR A 41 -3.05 12.63 8.19
C TYR A 41 -3.58 11.65 9.24
N PRO A 42 -3.07 10.40 9.34
CA PRO A 42 -3.54 9.37 10.29
C PRO A 42 -3.08 9.67 11.73
N SER A 43 -3.43 10.85 12.23
CA SER A 43 -2.92 11.48 13.45
C SER A 43 -3.12 10.63 14.70
N THR A 44 -4.25 9.93 14.81
CA THR A 44 -4.58 9.10 15.99
C THR A 44 -3.60 7.94 16.12
N ALA A 45 -3.42 7.15 15.06
CA ALA A 45 -2.49 6.03 15.04
C ALA A 45 -1.03 6.52 15.13
N VAL A 46 -0.64 7.57 14.40
CA VAL A 46 0.73 8.10 14.46
C VAL A 46 1.06 8.61 15.87
N LYS A 47 0.19 9.38 16.54
CA LYS A 47 0.45 9.84 17.93
C LYS A 47 0.52 8.69 18.93
N LYS A 48 -0.25 7.60 18.71
CA LYS A 48 -0.23 6.41 19.56
C LYS A 48 1.09 5.64 19.47
N TYR A 49 1.65 5.50 18.26
CA TYR A 49 2.86 4.71 18.02
C TYR A 49 4.16 5.54 17.92
N ASN A 50 4.05 6.86 17.79
CA ASN A 50 5.16 7.83 17.84
C ASN A 50 4.88 8.91 18.90
N PRO A 51 4.86 8.55 20.21
CA PRO A 51 4.49 9.50 21.28
C PRO A 51 5.48 10.68 21.38
N SER A 52 6.75 10.47 21.03
CA SER A 52 7.79 11.51 20.99
C SER A 52 7.65 12.47 19.81
N SER A 53 6.73 12.20 18.86
CA SER A 53 6.59 12.96 17.61
C SER A 53 7.90 13.05 16.79
N ASN A 54 8.68 11.96 16.78
CA ASN A 54 9.90 11.84 15.98
C ASN A 54 9.59 12.10 14.49
N PRO A 55 10.51 12.73 13.73
CA PRO A 55 10.27 13.08 12.34
C PRO A 55 10.06 11.81 11.49
N PRO A 56 9.12 11.83 10.54
CA PRO A 56 8.91 10.68 9.67
C PRO A 56 10.07 10.53 8.67
N VAL A 57 10.53 9.30 8.51
CA VAL A 57 11.64 8.89 7.64
C VAL A 57 11.17 8.75 6.18
N CYS A 58 9.88 8.44 5.98
CA CYS A 58 9.20 8.42 4.69
C CYS A 58 7.69 8.69 4.90
N VAL A 59 7.11 9.52 4.02
CA VAL A 59 5.68 9.83 3.99
C VAL A 59 5.17 9.78 2.56
N ASP A 60 4.13 8.98 2.32
CA ASP A 60 3.45 8.91 1.02
C ASP A 60 1.93 9.00 1.20
N HIS A 61 1.27 9.60 0.22
CA HIS A 61 -0.18 9.51 0.03
C HIS A 61 -0.49 9.30 -1.46
N ALA A 62 -0.69 8.04 -1.82
CA ALA A 62 -1.17 7.64 -3.14
C ALA A 62 -2.71 7.71 -3.20
N ILE A 63 -3.24 8.24 -4.29
CA ILE A 63 -4.68 8.34 -4.59
C ILE A 63 -4.96 7.71 -5.95
N ARG A 64 -6.06 6.96 -6.03
CA ARG A 64 -6.63 6.42 -7.27
C ARG A 64 -8.13 6.72 -7.31
N GLU A 65 -8.56 7.47 -8.32
CA GLU A 65 -9.97 7.90 -8.45
C GLU A 65 -10.73 7.02 -9.46
N VAL A 66 -11.89 6.47 -9.09
CA VAL A 66 -12.71 5.60 -9.95
C VAL A 66 -14.17 6.06 -9.94
N PRO A 67 -14.79 6.30 -11.11
CA PRO A 67 -16.23 6.56 -11.18
C PRO A 67 -17.05 5.42 -10.59
N LEU A 68 -18.00 5.74 -9.71
CA LEU A 68 -18.88 4.80 -9.01
C LEU A 68 -19.62 3.86 -9.98
N SER A 69 -20.01 4.37 -11.16
CA SER A 69 -20.62 3.60 -12.24
C SER A 69 -19.81 2.37 -12.68
N ARG A 70 -18.47 2.43 -12.56
CA ARG A 70 -17.53 1.38 -12.96
C ARG A 70 -17.22 0.38 -11.86
N LEU A 71 -17.47 0.73 -10.59
CA LEU A 71 -17.25 -0.17 -9.46
C LEU A 71 -18.35 -1.23 -9.37
N ARG A 72 -18.00 -2.41 -8.85
CA ARG A 72 -18.92 -3.54 -8.64
C ARG A 72 -19.99 -3.24 -7.59
N THR A 73 -19.60 -2.45 -6.60
CA THR A 73 -20.42 -1.96 -5.49
C THR A 73 -20.13 -0.46 -5.28
N THR A 74 -21.05 0.24 -4.64
CA THR A 74 -20.87 1.63 -4.20
C THR A 74 -20.95 1.76 -2.68
N ASP A 75 -21.05 0.63 -1.97
CA ASP A 75 -20.98 0.59 -0.51
C ASP A 75 -19.54 0.85 -0.03
N VAL A 76 -19.36 1.86 0.83
CA VAL A 76 -18.02 2.32 1.24
C VAL A 76 -17.32 1.29 2.15
N GLU A 77 -18.06 0.54 2.96
CA GLU A 77 -17.47 -0.51 3.80
C GLU A 77 -17.04 -1.72 2.96
N GLU A 78 -17.86 -2.12 1.99
CA GLU A 78 -17.50 -3.17 1.04
C GLU A 78 -16.28 -2.76 0.20
N LEU A 79 -16.26 -1.53 -0.34
CA LEU A 79 -15.09 -1.00 -1.08
C LEU A 79 -13.83 -0.95 -0.22
N THR A 80 -13.93 -0.50 1.03
CA THR A 80 -12.80 -0.42 1.98
C THR A 80 -12.24 -1.81 2.28
N ARG A 81 -13.13 -2.76 2.62
CA ARG A 81 -12.76 -4.14 2.93
C ARG A 81 -12.17 -4.86 1.73
N GLU A 82 -12.78 -4.73 0.55
CA GLU A 82 -12.27 -5.34 -0.68
C GLU A 82 -10.99 -4.67 -1.20
N PHE A 83 -10.78 -3.37 -0.93
CA PHE A 83 -9.49 -2.71 -1.19
C PHE A 83 -8.39 -3.27 -0.29
N CYS A 84 -8.66 -3.46 1.02
CA CYS A 84 -7.74 -4.08 1.97
C CYS A 84 -7.40 -5.55 1.57
N ARG A 85 -8.43 -6.38 1.30
CA ARG A 85 -8.29 -7.73 0.70
C ARG A 85 -7.54 -7.70 -0.63
N GLY A 86 -7.73 -6.62 -1.38
CA GLY A 86 -7.05 -6.28 -2.61
C GLY A 86 -5.53 -6.27 -2.46
N ILE A 87 -5.05 -5.54 -1.44
CA ILE A 87 -3.64 -5.32 -1.11
C ILE A 87 -3.00 -6.61 -0.62
N TRP A 88 -3.46 -7.15 0.52
CA TRP A 88 -2.78 -8.26 1.19
C TRP A 88 -3.03 -9.61 0.49
N GLY A 89 -4.23 -9.85 -0.04
CA GLY A 89 -4.55 -11.01 -0.89
C GLY A 89 -4.16 -10.82 -2.38
N GLY A 90 -3.49 -9.70 -2.69
CA GLY A 90 -3.07 -9.28 -4.03
C GLY A 90 -1.78 -9.91 -4.51
N VAL A 91 -1.54 -9.78 -5.83
CA VAL A 91 -0.23 -10.09 -6.43
C VAL A 91 0.81 -9.03 -6.08
N GLY A 92 0.39 -7.80 -5.72
CA GLY A 92 1.28 -6.72 -5.29
C GLY A 92 2.05 -7.05 -4.02
N PHE A 93 1.38 -7.61 -2.99
CA PHE A 93 2.03 -8.04 -1.76
C PHE A 93 2.71 -9.42 -1.86
N GLU A 94 2.41 -10.22 -2.88
CA GLU A 94 2.76 -11.65 -2.92
C GLU A 94 4.27 -11.95 -2.80
N VAL A 95 5.14 -11.10 -3.36
CA VAL A 95 6.60 -11.25 -3.24
C VAL A 95 7.08 -10.97 -1.83
N GLN A 96 6.65 -9.85 -1.23
CA GLN A 96 6.99 -9.50 0.14
C GLN A 96 6.41 -10.51 1.14
N ARG A 97 5.15 -10.93 0.96
CA ARG A 97 4.50 -11.97 1.76
C ARG A 97 5.35 -13.23 1.83
N ARG A 98 5.77 -13.78 0.68
CA ARG A 98 6.61 -14.99 0.60
C ARG A 98 8.02 -14.79 1.19
N TYR A 99 8.58 -13.58 1.13
CA TYR A 99 9.84 -13.26 1.82
C TYR A 99 9.68 -13.30 3.34
N LEU A 100 8.65 -12.62 3.86
CA LEU A 100 8.33 -12.60 5.30
C LEU A 100 7.99 -13.99 5.82
N GLU A 101 7.20 -14.74 5.05
CA GLU A 101 6.81 -16.12 5.35
C GLU A 101 8.02 -17.02 5.60
N ARG A 102 8.99 -17.03 4.67
CA ARG A 102 10.23 -17.83 4.81
C ARG A 102 11.11 -17.39 5.96
N LYS A 103 11.06 -16.12 6.36
CA LYS A 103 11.93 -15.54 7.38
C LYS A 103 11.38 -15.70 8.79
N TRP A 104 10.06 -15.65 8.95
CA TRP A 104 9.42 -15.43 10.25
C TRP A 104 8.33 -16.44 10.63
N ARG A 105 7.65 -17.10 9.67
CA ARG A 105 6.48 -17.96 9.96
C ARG A 105 6.79 -19.14 10.88
N GLY A 106 8.02 -19.64 10.85
CA GLY A 106 8.47 -20.76 11.69
C GLY A 106 8.99 -20.36 13.08
N LEU A 107 8.88 -19.08 13.47
CA LEU A 107 9.24 -18.63 14.81
C LEU A 107 8.03 -18.73 15.76
N GLU A 108 8.32 -18.89 17.06
CA GLU A 108 7.32 -18.92 18.13
C GLU A 108 6.48 -17.63 18.18
N GLY A 109 5.18 -17.76 18.48
CA GLY A 109 4.24 -16.64 18.62
C GLY A 109 3.65 -16.14 17.30
N ARG A 110 3.90 -16.82 16.18
CA ARG A 110 3.39 -16.50 14.83
C ARG A 110 2.18 -17.33 14.43
N GLU A 111 1.75 -18.23 15.32
CA GLU A 111 0.52 -18.99 15.24
C GLU A 111 -0.68 -18.01 15.18
N GLY A 112 -1.66 -18.29 14.32
CA GLY A 112 -2.85 -17.44 14.15
C GLY A 112 -2.64 -16.11 13.42
N MET A 113 -1.41 -15.76 13.02
CA MET A 113 -1.21 -14.66 12.06
C MET A 113 -1.65 -15.09 10.65
N LEU A 114 -2.14 -14.15 9.83
CA LEU A 114 -2.53 -14.42 8.46
C LEU A 114 -1.30 -14.54 7.56
N TRP A 115 -1.17 -15.68 6.90
CA TRP A 115 -0.06 -15.99 5.99
C TRP A 115 -0.55 -16.35 4.59
N GLU A 116 -1.67 -17.08 4.47
CA GLU A 116 -2.12 -17.61 3.19
C GLU A 116 -2.90 -16.59 2.37
N ARG A 117 -2.73 -16.67 1.05
CA ARG A 117 -3.42 -15.77 0.11
C ARG A 117 -4.95 -15.86 0.22
N GLU A 118 -5.49 -17.05 0.47
CA GLU A 118 -6.93 -17.25 0.58
C GLU A 118 -7.50 -16.81 1.93
N GLU A 119 -6.70 -16.81 3.00
CA GLU A 119 -7.05 -16.19 4.29
C GLU A 119 -7.12 -14.66 4.11
N LEU A 120 -6.09 -14.07 3.50
CA LEU A 120 -6.01 -12.63 3.26
C LEU A 120 -7.11 -12.11 2.33
N LYS A 121 -7.56 -12.91 1.36
CA LYS A 121 -8.74 -12.56 0.54
C LYS A 121 -10.07 -12.63 1.28
N LYS A 122 -10.15 -13.34 2.42
CA LYS A 122 -11.39 -13.57 3.17
C LYS A 122 -11.46 -12.81 4.49
N GLY A 123 -10.34 -12.39 5.06
CA GLY A 123 -10.31 -11.64 6.32
C GLY A 123 -11.14 -10.35 6.23
N ASP A 124 -11.83 -10.02 7.32
CA ASP A 124 -12.57 -8.76 7.48
C ASP A 124 -11.70 -7.61 8.04
N TYR A 125 -10.46 -7.93 8.44
CA TYR A 125 -9.45 -7.00 8.95
C TYR A 125 -9.92 -6.24 10.20
N GLU A 126 -10.41 -7.00 11.18
CA GLU A 126 -10.73 -6.50 12.51
C GLU A 126 -9.47 -6.09 13.28
N VAL A 127 -9.62 -5.18 14.25
CA VAL A 127 -8.52 -4.70 15.09
C VAL A 127 -7.84 -5.88 15.81
N GLY A 128 -6.51 -5.93 15.77
CA GLY A 128 -5.71 -7.05 16.23
C GLY A 128 -5.42 -8.12 15.18
N THR A 129 -5.98 -8.03 13.97
CA THR A 129 -5.60 -8.90 12.84
C THR A 129 -4.12 -8.69 12.50
N ARG A 130 -3.31 -9.76 12.62
CA ARG A 130 -1.86 -9.74 12.33
C ARG A 130 -1.58 -10.39 10.98
N ILE A 131 -0.74 -9.76 10.16
CA ILE A 131 -0.43 -10.22 8.81
C ILE A 131 1.09 -10.37 8.66
N ALA A 132 1.52 -11.56 8.24
CA ALA A 132 2.88 -11.90 7.87
C ALA A 132 4.01 -11.44 8.84
N ASP A 133 3.75 -11.43 10.15
CA ASP A 133 4.64 -10.96 11.22
C ASP A 133 5.24 -9.55 11.02
N HIS A 134 4.61 -8.66 10.24
CA HIS A 134 5.10 -7.29 10.00
C HIS A 134 4.02 -6.22 10.09
N PHE A 135 2.76 -6.63 10.26
CA PHE A 135 1.60 -5.76 10.17
C PHE A 135 0.55 -6.17 11.20
N GLU A 136 -0.10 -5.21 11.84
CA GLU A 136 -1.24 -5.41 12.74
C GLU A 136 -2.29 -4.33 12.49
N VAL A 137 -3.56 -4.71 12.35
CA VAL A 137 -4.67 -3.76 12.26
C VAL A 137 -4.86 -3.09 13.61
N VAL A 138 -4.83 -1.76 13.62
CA VAL A 138 -4.91 -0.92 14.83
C VAL A 138 -6.12 0.01 14.85
N GLU A 139 -6.78 0.21 13.71
CA GLU A 139 -8.04 0.92 13.55
C GLU A 139 -8.84 0.29 12.40
N ARG A 140 -10.15 0.17 12.57
CA ARG A 140 -11.11 -0.30 11.56
C ARG A 140 -12.34 0.60 11.64
N GLY A 141 -12.75 1.14 10.49
CA GLY A 141 -13.96 1.94 10.32
C GLY A 141 -14.62 1.61 8.98
N VAL A 142 -15.79 2.20 8.73
CA VAL A 142 -16.54 2.05 7.47
C VAL A 142 -15.70 2.51 6.27
N ASP A 143 -14.97 3.60 6.44
CA ASP A 143 -14.19 4.29 5.40
C ASP A 143 -12.70 3.92 5.38
N ARG A 144 -12.22 3.12 6.35
CA ARG A 144 -10.79 2.86 6.52
C ARG A 144 -10.39 1.58 7.26
N VAL A 145 -9.19 1.12 6.93
CA VAL A 145 -8.39 0.21 7.77
C VAL A 145 -7.03 0.88 8.01
N VAL A 146 -6.57 0.91 9.26
CA VAL A 146 -5.25 1.43 9.63
C VAL A 146 -4.42 0.31 10.26
N ILE A 147 -3.18 0.18 9.82
CA ILE A 147 -2.25 -0.89 10.19
C ILE A 147 -0.96 -0.28 10.72
N ARG A 148 -0.46 -0.78 11.86
CA ARG A 148 0.92 -0.53 12.30
C ARG A 148 1.87 -1.46 11.56
N CYS A 149 3.02 -0.96 11.14
CA CYS A 149 4.01 -1.69 10.36
C CYS A 149 5.45 -1.50 10.88
N GLY A 150 6.46 -1.80 10.04
CA GLY A 150 7.88 -1.60 10.32
C GLY A 150 8.57 -2.79 11.00
N ASP A 151 7.90 -3.43 11.96
CA ASP A 151 8.42 -4.58 12.71
C ASP A 151 7.30 -5.51 13.21
N SER A 152 7.67 -6.63 13.84
CA SER A 152 6.77 -7.65 14.36
C SER A 152 5.72 -7.09 15.32
N PRO A 153 4.44 -7.47 15.18
CA PRO A 153 3.37 -7.06 16.11
C PRO A 153 3.55 -7.64 17.52
N LEU A 154 4.46 -8.59 17.73
CA LEU A 154 4.85 -9.05 19.05
C LEU A 154 5.69 -8.01 19.81
N ILE A 155 6.35 -7.08 19.09
CA ILE A 155 7.04 -5.93 19.68
C ILE A 155 6.01 -4.81 19.86
N THR A 156 5.39 -4.79 21.04
CA THR A 156 4.29 -3.86 21.37
C THR A 156 4.78 -2.43 21.64
N GLY A 157 5.97 -2.27 22.22
CA GLY A 157 6.60 -0.98 22.53
C GLY A 157 7.21 -0.25 21.32
N PRO A 158 8.08 0.75 21.55
CA PRO A 158 8.83 1.45 20.51
C PRO A 158 9.69 0.54 19.63
N ARG A 159 9.95 0.95 18.39
CA ARG A 159 10.67 0.20 17.36
C ARG A 159 11.58 1.13 16.54
N ASN A 160 12.77 0.64 16.19
CA ASN A 160 13.71 1.34 15.29
C ASN A 160 13.14 1.49 13.86
N SER A 161 12.27 0.57 13.45
CA SER A 161 11.44 0.71 12.26
C SER A 161 9.98 0.53 12.67
N ASP A 162 9.23 1.62 12.62
CA ASP A 162 7.81 1.66 12.93
C ASP A 162 7.08 2.42 11.82
N GLY A 163 5.76 2.35 11.84
CA GLY A 163 4.98 3.14 10.93
C GLY A 163 3.50 2.84 10.96
N VAL A 164 2.77 3.63 10.19
CA VAL A 164 1.34 3.52 10.01
C VAL A 164 1.04 3.50 8.51
N PHE A 165 0.36 2.45 8.05
CA PHE A 165 -0.35 2.42 6.77
C PHE A 165 -1.83 2.71 7.01
N ALA A 166 -2.44 3.57 6.19
CA ALA A 166 -3.89 3.74 6.16
C ALA A 166 -4.41 3.47 4.74
N MET A 167 -5.41 2.61 4.66
CA MET A 167 -6.13 2.24 3.43
C MET A 167 -7.54 2.75 3.59
N GLU A 168 -7.93 3.74 2.79
CA GLU A 168 -9.19 4.46 2.97
C GLU A 168 -9.95 4.60 1.66
N VAL A 169 -11.28 4.71 1.74
CA VAL A 169 -12.16 4.98 0.61
C VAL A 169 -13.07 6.15 0.97
N THR A 170 -12.99 7.22 0.17
CA THR A 170 -13.94 8.34 0.25
C THR A 170 -14.76 8.42 -1.04
N THR A 171 -15.91 9.08 -1.00
CA THR A 171 -16.77 9.32 -2.17
C THR A 171 -17.08 10.80 -2.30
N GLU A 172 -16.83 11.35 -3.49
CA GLU A 172 -17.08 12.75 -3.82
C GLU A 172 -17.83 12.80 -5.17
N GLY A 173 -19.09 13.25 -5.15
CA GLY A 173 -19.95 13.22 -6.33
C GLY A 173 -20.16 11.79 -6.85
N ASP A 174 -19.85 11.55 -8.13
CA ASP A 174 -19.94 10.25 -8.80
C ASP A 174 -18.61 9.47 -8.80
N VAL A 175 -17.64 9.85 -7.96
CA VAL A 175 -16.28 9.27 -7.89
C VAL A 175 -15.97 8.72 -6.50
N ALA A 176 -15.45 7.49 -6.43
CA ALA A 176 -14.74 6.99 -5.24
C ALA A 176 -13.24 7.25 -5.36
N LYS A 177 -12.62 7.64 -4.25
CA LYS A 177 -11.18 7.87 -4.13
C LYS A 177 -10.60 6.84 -3.17
N PHE A 178 -9.71 5.99 -3.70
CA PHE A 178 -8.94 5.05 -2.91
C PHE A 178 -7.65 5.73 -2.47
N HIS A 179 -7.40 5.75 -1.17
CA HIS A 179 -6.23 6.36 -0.56
C HIS A 179 -5.35 5.29 0.07
N LEU A 180 -4.06 5.30 -0.27
CA LEU A 180 -3.05 4.50 0.40
C LEU A 180 -2.00 5.46 0.96
N LYS A 181 -1.97 5.57 2.28
CA LYS A 181 -1.06 6.46 3.01
C LYS A 181 -0.04 5.63 3.76
N SER A 182 1.19 6.09 3.83
CA SER A 182 2.22 5.53 4.71
C SER A 182 2.95 6.63 5.45
N VAL A 183 3.18 6.43 6.75
CA VAL A 183 4.01 7.29 7.58
C VAL A 183 4.97 6.37 8.34
N PHE A 184 6.24 6.36 7.94
CA PHE A 184 7.29 5.59 8.62
C PHE A 184 8.09 6.49 9.55
N PHE A 185 8.48 5.96 10.71
CA PHE A 185 9.27 6.65 11.72
C PHE A 185 10.05 5.64 12.56
N ASP A 186 11.13 6.09 13.17
CA ASP A 186 11.69 5.42 14.34
C ASP A 186 10.91 5.92 15.56
N SER A 187 10.27 5.04 16.33
CA SER A 187 9.49 5.43 17.52
C SER A 187 10.28 5.38 18.83
N THR A 188 11.56 5.00 18.79
CA THR A 188 12.43 4.98 19.98
C THR A 188 12.82 6.39 20.43
N PRO A 189 13.37 6.56 21.65
CA PRO A 189 13.84 7.86 22.13
C PRO A 189 14.92 8.51 21.25
N ASP A 190 15.69 7.72 20.47
CA ASP A 190 16.73 8.23 19.58
C ASP A 190 16.22 8.56 18.16
N GLY A 191 14.99 8.18 17.81
CA GLY A 191 14.42 8.39 16.47
C GLY A 191 14.35 9.85 16.01
N ALA A 192 14.42 10.81 16.93
CA ALA A 192 14.59 12.24 16.63
C ALA A 192 15.87 12.57 15.84
N LYS A 193 16.87 11.67 15.85
CA LYS A 193 18.14 11.78 15.09
C LYS A 193 18.08 11.12 13.71
N GLY A 194 16.96 10.48 13.37
CA GLY A 194 16.77 9.81 12.08
C GLY A 194 16.73 10.81 10.91
N GLY A 195 17.44 10.48 9.83
CA GLY A 195 17.31 11.17 8.54
C GLY A 195 16.19 10.59 7.68
N SER A 196 15.91 11.21 6.54
CA SER A 196 15.02 10.65 5.51
C SER A 196 15.58 9.36 4.89
N LEU A 197 14.71 8.53 4.29
CA LEU A 197 15.17 7.42 3.44
C LEU A 197 16.08 7.93 2.31
N PRO A 198 17.09 7.14 1.88
CA PRO A 198 17.81 7.42 0.65
C PRO A 198 16.84 7.51 -0.53
N ALA A 199 16.98 8.53 -1.39
CA ALA A 199 16.00 8.86 -2.44
C ALA A 199 15.65 7.69 -3.39
N HIS A 200 16.57 6.76 -3.62
CA HIS A 200 16.30 5.56 -4.41
C HIS A 200 15.39 4.54 -3.69
N ILE A 201 15.45 4.45 -2.36
CA ILE A 201 14.53 3.63 -1.56
C ILE A 201 13.15 4.30 -1.51
N GLU A 202 13.08 5.62 -1.35
CA GLU A 202 11.82 6.37 -1.43
C GLU A 202 11.15 6.16 -2.80
N PHE A 203 11.89 6.31 -3.90
CA PHE A 203 11.40 6.01 -5.24
C PHE A 203 10.86 4.57 -5.37
N LEU A 204 11.62 3.57 -4.93
CA LEU A 204 11.18 2.17 -4.96
C LEU A 204 9.94 1.92 -4.10
N HIS A 205 9.83 2.59 -2.94
CA HIS A 205 8.63 2.52 -2.09
C HIS A 205 7.39 3.07 -2.81
N ARG A 206 7.54 4.17 -3.56
CA ARG A 206 6.46 4.81 -4.33
C ARG A 206 6.02 3.96 -5.51
N GLU A 207 6.95 3.33 -6.22
CA GLU A 207 6.60 2.37 -7.26
C GLU A 207 5.93 1.10 -6.67
N TYR A 208 6.37 0.63 -5.50
CA TYR A 208 5.68 -0.47 -4.81
C TYR A 208 4.27 -0.10 -4.33
N THR A 209 4.09 1.13 -3.84
CA THR A 209 2.78 1.69 -3.45
C THR A 209 1.82 1.78 -4.65
N LYS A 210 2.30 2.17 -5.84
CA LYS A 210 1.53 2.09 -7.10
C LYS A 210 1.11 0.67 -7.45
N LEU A 211 1.99 -0.32 -7.26
CA LEU A 211 1.67 -1.73 -7.50
C LEU A 211 0.51 -2.21 -6.62
N TRP A 212 0.57 -1.88 -5.32
CA TRP A 212 -0.50 -2.19 -4.37
C TRP A 212 -1.80 -1.50 -4.77
N MET A 213 -1.77 -0.20 -5.03
CA MET A 213 -2.96 0.57 -5.42
C MET A 213 -3.64 -0.02 -6.66
N GLU A 214 -2.92 -0.16 -7.78
CA GLU A 214 -3.50 -0.62 -9.03
C GLU A 214 -3.96 -2.08 -8.96
N THR A 215 -3.16 -2.99 -8.39
CA THR A 215 -3.54 -4.42 -8.35
C THR A 215 -4.71 -4.72 -7.40
N SER A 216 -4.98 -3.81 -6.47
CA SER A 216 -6.12 -3.86 -5.56
C SER A 216 -7.37 -3.27 -6.22
N VAL A 217 -7.30 -2.01 -6.67
CA VAL A 217 -8.44 -1.30 -7.27
C VAL A 217 -8.96 -1.99 -8.53
N ARG A 218 -8.08 -2.58 -9.36
CA ARG A 218 -8.49 -3.34 -10.57
C ARG A 218 -9.45 -4.51 -10.28
N LYS A 219 -9.46 -5.08 -9.07
CA LYS A 219 -10.40 -6.15 -8.70
C LYS A 219 -11.81 -5.61 -8.42
N LEU A 220 -11.93 -4.33 -8.05
CA LEU A 220 -13.17 -3.68 -7.64
C LEU A 220 -14.00 -3.16 -8.82
N VAL A 221 -13.38 -3.07 -10.01
CA VAL A 221 -14.01 -2.62 -11.26
C VAL A 221 -14.79 -3.76 -11.91
N LYS A 222 -15.95 -3.45 -12.50
CA LYS A 222 -16.84 -4.43 -13.16
C LYS A 222 -16.15 -5.20 -14.28
N GLU A 223 -15.43 -4.48 -15.14
CA GLU A 223 -14.71 -5.06 -16.29
C GLU A 223 -13.21 -4.80 -16.21
N ARG A 224 -12.42 -5.66 -16.90
CA ARG A 224 -10.97 -5.53 -16.98
C ARG A 224 -10.60 -4.39 -17.94
N TRP A 225 -10.58 -3.18 -17.41
CA TRP A 225 -10.23 -1.95 -18.14
C TRP A 225 -8.91 -2.09 -18.91
N MET A 226 -8.97 -1.84 -20.21
CA MET A 226 -7.86 -1.75 -21.16
C MET A 226 -7.92 -0.41 -21.89
N ASP A 227 -7.75 0.65 -21.11
CA ASP A 227 -7.55 2.03 -21.57
C ASP A 227 -6.11 2.46 -21.26
#